data_AF-A0A4Q8QKW8-F1
#
_entry.id   AF-A0A4Q8QKW8-F1
#
_cell.length_a   1.000
_cell.length_b   1.000
_cell.length_c   1.000
_cell.angle_alpha   90.00
_cell.angle_beta   90.00
_cell.angle_gamma   90.00
#
_symmetry.space_group_name_H-M   'P 1'
#
loop_
_entity.id
_entity.type
_entity.pdbx_description
1 polymer ?
#
loop_
_entity_poly.entity_id
_entity_poly.type
_entity_poly.pdbx_seq_one_letter_code
_entity_poly.pdbx_strand_id
1 'polypeptide(L)'
;MSDITIPGGRIRSFVERIENLDTELQELNEQKKEVFSEAKGEGFDVKILKEIIKLRKEDKEERDERESLLDLYMRAMETSPPEKTAKAA
;
A
#
# COMPACT_ATOMS: atom_id res chain seq x y z
N MET A 1 0.15 -22.57 -39.85
CA MET A 1 0.53 -21.82 -38.65
C MET A 1 2.02 -21.54 -38.79
N SER A 2 2.44 -20.28 -38.73
CA SER A 2 3.85 -19.92 -38.82
C SER A 2 4.55 -20.27 -37.51
N ASP A 3 5.53 -21.19 -37.57
CA ASP A 3 6.37 -21.54 -36.43
C ASP A 3 7.25 -20.34 -36.06
N ILE A 4 6.85 -19.64 -34.99
CA ILE A 4 7.65 -18.55 -34.41
C ILE A 4 8.77 -19.22 -33.61
N THR A 5 9.97 -19.28 -34.19
CA THR A 5 11.18 -19.70 -33.47
C THR A 5 11.65 -18.54 -32.59
N ILE A 6 11.57 -18.69 -31.27
CA ILE A 6 12.10 -17.70 -30.32
C ILE A 6 13.56 -18.04 -30.01
N PRO A 7 14.51 -17.10 -30.14
CA PRO A 7 15.92 -17.34 -29.80
C PRO A 7 16.12 -17.65 -28.32
N GLY A 8 16.51 -18.89 -27.99
CA GLY A 8 16.63 -19.37 -26.61
C GLY A 8 17.62 -18.58 -25.73
N GLY A 9 18.68 -18.00 -26.31
CA GLY A 9 19.63 -17.17 -25.57
C GLY A 9 19.01 -15.88 -25.02
N ARG A 10 18.05 -15.27 -25.73
CA ARG A 10 17.38 -14.05 -25.28
C ARG A 10 16.38 -14.34 -24.16
N ILE A 11 15.65 -15.46 -24.26
CA ILE A 11 14.77 -15.94 -23.19
C ILE A 11 15.59 -16.20 -21.92
N ARG A 12 16.70 -16.95 -22.02
CA ARG A 12 17.56 -17.25 -20.89
C ARG A 12 18.07 -15.99 -20.19
N SER A 13 18.54 -15.00 -20.95
CA SER A 13 19.00 -13.73 -20.38
C SER A 13 17.91 -12.98 -19.62
N PHE A 14 16.66 -13.00 -20.09
CA PHE A 14 15.55 -12.39 -19.33
C PHE A 14 15.23 -13.18 -18.06
N VAL A 15 15.19 -14.51 -18.12
CA VAL A 15 14.90 -15.36 -16.96
C VAL A 15 15.95 -15.17 -15.87
N GLU A 16 17.24 -15.29 -16.20
CA GLU A 16 18.34 -15.14 -15.23
C GLU A 16 18.32 -13.76 -14.57
N ARG A 17 18.03 -12.70 -15.33
CA ARG A 17 17.91 -11.35 -14.77
C ARG A 17 16.72 -11.21 -13.83
N ILE A 18 15.59 -11.82 -14.13
CA ILE A 18 14.41 -11.80 -13.26
C ILE A 18 14.67 -12.61 -11.99
N GLU A 19 15.27 -13.79 -12.09
CA GLU A 19 15.61 -14.62 -10.92
C GLU A 19 16.57 -13.90 -9.96
N ASN A 20 17.56 -13.17 -10.50
CA ASN A 20 18.44 -12.33 -9.70
C ASN A 20 17.66 -11.22 -8.99
N LEU A 21 16.77 -10.51 -9.70
CA LEU A 21 15.92 -9.47 -9.11
C LEU A 21 14.98 -10.03 -8.03
N ASP A 22 14.41 -11.21 -8.23
CA ASP A 22 13.54 -11.87 -7.26
C ASP A 22 14.31 -12.26 -5.99
N THR A 23 15.56 -12.70 -6.15
CA THR A 23 16.47 -12.98 -5.02
C THR A 23 16.78 -11.71 -4.24
N GLU A 24 17.17 -10.63 -4.92
CA GLU A 24 17.41 -9.32 -4.28
C GLU A 24 16.16 -8.78 -3.56
N LEU A 25 14.99 -8.92 -4.18
CA LEU A 25 13.72 -8.54 -3.56
C LEU A 25 13.41 -9.38 -2.31
N GLN A 26 13.75 -10.67 -2.32
CA GLN A 26 13.58 -11.52 -1.14
C GLN A 26 14.48 -11.04 0.01
N GLU A 27 15.76 -10.81 -0.26
CA GLU A 27 16.72 -10.31 0.74
C GLU A 27 16.28 -8.97 1.33
N LEU A 28 15.85 -8.02 0.49
CA LEU A 28 15.33 -6.73 0.94
C LEU A 28 14.06 -6.87 1.80
N ASN A 29 13.19 -7.83 1.46
CA ASN A 29 12.00 -8.11 2.25
C ASN A 29 12.34 -8.74 3.60
N GLU A 30 13.38 -9.56 3.68
CA GLU A 30 13.89 -10.12 4.93
C GLU A 30 14.47 -9.04 5.83
N GLN A 31 15.35 -8.18 5.30
CA GLN A 31 15.88 -7.02 6.01
C GLN A 31 14.76 -6.10 6.53
N LYS A 32 13.73 -5.85 5.72
CA LYS A 32 12.55 -5.09 6.14
C LYS A 32 11.79 -5.74 7.31
N LYS A 33 11.71 -7.08 7.35
CA LYS A 33 11.08 -7.81 8.47
C LYS A 33 11.91 -7.70 9.75
N GLU A 34 13.23 -7.70 9.64
CA GLU A 34 14.13 -7.52 10.77
C GLU A 34 13.93 -6.15 11.43
N VAL A 35 13.86 -5.07 10.65
CA VAL A 35 13.57 -3.72 11.16
C VAL A 35 12.24 -3.66 11.91
N PHE A 36 11.18 -4.30 11.39
CA PHE A 36 9.91 -4.38 12.12
C PHE A 36 10.00 -5.23 13.40
N SER A 37 10.87 -6.23 13.42
CA SER A 37 11.09 -7.09 14.59
C SER A 37 11.88 -6.37 15.67
N GLU A 38 12.88 -5.57 15.29
CA GLU A 38 13.61 -4.65 16.15
C GLU A 38 12.65 -3.63 16.80
N ALA A 39 11.87 -2.92 15.99
CA ALA A 39 10.87 -1.97 16.49
C ALA A 39 9.87 -2.62 17.47
N LYS A 40 9.47 -3.87 17.21
CA LYS A 40 8.63 -4.63 18.14
C LYS A 40 9.35 -4.96 19.45
N GLY A 41 10.64 -5.31 19.39
CA GLY A 41 11.48 -5.56 20.57
C GLY A 41 11.66 -4.32 21.44
N GLU A 42 11.71 -3.14 20.82
CA GLU A 42 11.74 -1.84 21.51
C GLU A 42 10.36 -1.40 22.08
N GLY A 43 9.28 -2.13 21.74
CA GLY A 43 7.94 -1.88 22.26
C GLY A 43 7.03 -1.04 21.36
N PHE A 44 7.41 -0.76 20.11
CA PHE A 44 6.55 -0.06 19.17
C PHE A 44 5.45 -0.96 18.57
N ASP A 45 4.29 -0.37 18.28
CA ASP A 45 3.23 -1.06 17.53
C ASP A 45 3.56 -1.08 16.03
N VAL A 46 3.98 -2.26 15.56
CA VAL A 46 4.30 -2.52 14.15
C VAL A 46 3.12 -2.24 13.21
N LYS A 47 1.86 -2.40 13.65
CA LYS A 47 0.69 -2.10 12.80
C LYS A 47 0.61 -0.60 12.51
N ILE A 48 0.81 0.23 13.54
CA ILE A 48 0.80 1.69 13.40
C ILE A 48 1.97 2.15 12.53
N LEU A 49 3.16 1.57 12.69
CA LEU A 49 4.30 1.88 11.82
C LEU A 49 4.02 1.56 10.34
N LYS A 50 3.36 0.43 10.05
CA LYS A 50 2.95 0.08 8.68
C LYS A 50 1.92 1.07 8.12
N GLU A 51 0.99 1.53 8.94
CA GLU A 51 0.01 2.54 8.55
C GLU A 51 0.68 3.87 8.23
N ILE A 52 1.63 4.32 9.06
CA ILE A 52 2.44 5.52 8.80
C ILE A 52 3.19 5.38 7.47
N ILE A 53 3.85 4.24 7.22
CA ILE A 53 4.57 4.01 5.96
C ILE A 53 3.61 4.06 4.76
N LYS A 54 2.40 3.49 4.88
CA LYS A 54 1.37 3.54 3.84
C LYS A 54 0.93 4.99 3.58
N LEU A 55 0.59 5.74 4.62
CA LEU A 55 0.19 7.14 4.54
C LEU A 55 1.29 8.02 3.93
N ARG A 56 2.57 7.70 4.18
CA ARG A 56 3.71 8.41 3.59
C ARG A 56 3.99 8.06 2.13
N LYS A 57 3.40 6.97 1.61
CA LYS A 57 3.48 6.58 0.21
C LYS A 57 2.34 7.15 -0.63
N GLU A 58 1.24 7.54 0.01
CA GLU A 58 0.15 8.27 -0.66
C GLU A 58 0.71 9.63 -1.14
N ASP A 59 0.25 10.07 -2.30
CA ASP A 59 0.62 11.39 -2.81
C ASP A 59 0.12 12.46 -1.84
N LYS A 60 0.99 13.44 -1.54
CA LYS A 60 0.70 14.43 -0.52
C LYS A 60 -0.46 15.33 -0.94
N GLU A 61 -0.54 15.70 -2.21
CA GLU A 61 -1.60 16.56 -2.73
C GLU A 61 -2.94 15.81 -2.70
N GLU A 62 -2.97 14.55 -3.18
CA GLU A 62 -4.17 13.72 -3.10
C GLU A 62 -4.66 13.51 -1.65
N ARG A 63 -3.73 13.38 -0.70
CA ARG A 63 -4.05 13.25 0.72
C ARG A 63 -4.64 14.54 1.29
N ASP A 64 -4.02 15.68 1.03
CA ASP A 64 -4.45 16.99 1.53
C ASP A 64 -5.84 17.36 0.95
N GLU A 65 -6.09 17.04 -0.32
CA GLU A 65 -7.42 17.18 -0.95
C GLU A 65 -8.47 16.28 -0.28
N ARG A 66 -8.14 14.99 -0.05
CA ARG A 66 -9.04 14.05 0.62
C ARG A 66 -9.38 14.50 2.05
N GLU A 67 -8.39 14.95 2.82
CA GLU A 67 -8.60 15.45 4.19
C GLU A 67 -9.50 16.69 4.21
N SER A 68 -9.28 17.62 3.28
CA SER A 68 -10.13 18.83 3.13
C SER A 68 -11.58 18.49 2.80
N LEU A 69 -11.80 17.52 1.90
CA LEU A 69 -13.14 17.02 1.59
C LEU A 69 -13.77 16.31 2.78
N LEU A 70 -13.04 15.46 3.50
CA LEU A 70 -13.56 14.74 4.66
C LEU A 70 -14.06 15.72 5.74
N ASP A 71 -13.27 16.74 6.07
CA ASP A 71 -13.64 17.76 7.04
C ASP A 71 -14.91 18.53 6.61
N LEU A 72 -15.02 18.90 5.33
CA LEU A 72 -16.22 19.53 4.79
C LEU A 72 -17.48 18.67 5.00
N TYR A 73 -17.40 17.37 4.69
CA TYR A 73 -18.54 16.46 4.84
C TYR A 73 -18.88 16.21 6.31
N MET A 74 -17.89 16.08 7.19
CA MET A 74 -18.13 15.94 8.63
C MET A 74 -18.84 17.16 9.21
N ARG A 75 -18.38 18.37 8.89
CA ARG A 75 -19.06 19.62 9.29
C ARG A 75 -20.48 19.71 8.74
N ALA A 76 -20.69 19.28 7.50
CA ALA A 76 -22.03 19.24 6.90
C ALA A 76 -22.97 18.27 7.65
N MET A 77 -22.46 17.11 8.08
CA MET A 77 -23.24 16.18 8.92
C MET A 77 -23.55 16.77 10.30
N GLU A 78 -22.58 17.41 10.96
CA GLU A 78 -22.77 18.02 12.29
C GLU A 78 -23.80 19.16 12.28
N THR A 79 -23.83 19.93 11.19
CA THR A 79 -24.78 21.04 11.01
C THR A 79 -26.16 20.59 10.54
N SER A 80 -26.31 19.32 10.14
CA SER A 80 -27.59 18.73 9.77
C SER A 80 -28.22 18.01 10.97
N PRO A 81 -29.48 18.31 11.35
CA PRO A 81 -30.14 17.55 12.39
C PRO A 81 -30.30 16.07 11.96
N PRO A 82 -30.15 15.10 12.88
CA PRO A 82 -30.34 13.69 12.54
C PRO A 82 -31.77 13.49 12.03
N GLU A 83 -31.90 12.91 10.83
CA GLU A 83 -33.19 12.62 10.24
C GLU A 83 -33.97 11.71 11.20
N LYS A 84 -35.15 12.15 11.66
CA LYS A 84 -36.06 11.29 12.40
C LYS A 84 -36.47 10.18 11.45
N THR A 85 -35.93 8.97 11.65
CA THR A 85 -36.38 7.78 10.93
C THR A 85 -37.86 7.55 11.25
N ALA A 86 -38.73 8.02 10.37
CA ALA A 86 -40.14 7.67 10.40
C ALA A 86 -40.23 6.18 10.05
N LYS A 87 -40.27 5.34 11.09
CA LYS A 87 -40.66 3.94 10.97
C LYS A 87 -42.13 3.95 10.50
N ALA A 88 -42.34 3.77 9.21
CA ALA A 88 -43.67 3.51 8.66
C ALA A 88 -44.15 2.17 9.21
N ALA A 89 -45.35 2.21 9.81
CA ALA A 89 -46.07 1.08 10.39
C ALA A 89 -46.61 0.11 9.32
#